data_AF-A0A9E0IN71-F1
#
_entry.id   AF-A0A9E0IN71-F1
#
_cell.length_a   1.000
_cell.length_b   1.000
_cell.length_c   1.000
_cell.angle_alpha   90.00
_cell.angle_beta   90.00
_cell.angle_gamma   90.00
#
_symmetry.space_group_name_H-M   'P 1'
#
loop_
_entity.id
_entity.type
_entity.pdbx_description
1 polymer ?
#
loop_
_entity_poly.entity_id
_entity_poly.type
_entity_poly.pdbx_seq_one_letter_code
_entity_poly.pdbx_strand_id
1 'polypeptide(L)'
;MSGAGTVLPSVARPPTLDELAAHDLEAVRILLQSDSVIDWHRLAFSEHAEVDRFLRLNEFDPDSDDELARLEDIRESSVEYLTRVFGMAIPDDVAGDVAARDLLLMASRQGPHQRWACVVLKVMHIIHHINGRAALTKVSVSDDFIFREVELKVLRVVEALRAAGAPIAEFEWSRKPRDSQITKLLAKRSTLAASIYDKLRFRIIVPTHEDLLPTLVTLTRQLIPFNYVVPGESVNQLVDLDREAERSTRLREVMRDLRRRHNESQADAPGPYNEFSGREYRIVNFVADLPLRLERLIPRHELTPDLSHVVFVLTEFQLADKTTALQNEQGDCSHDAYKLRQHDRVRARLFRGEDDPLPPG
;
A
#
# COMPACT_ATOMS: atom_id res chain seq x y z
N MET A 1 -20.91 24.87 5.42
CA MET A 1 -19.65 24.63 6.14
C MET A 1 -18.87 23.61 5.33
N SER A 2 -17.93 24.07 4.51
CA SER A 2 -17.17 23.23 3.58
C SER A 2 -16.32 22.21 4.32
N GLY A 3 -16.30 20.98 3.82
CA GLY A 3 -15.78 19.80 4.51
C GLY A 3 -14.27 19.85 4.73
N ALA A 4 -13.88 20.00 5.99
CA ALA A 4 -12.55 19.65 6.47
C ALA A 4 -12.56 18.17 6.87
N GLY A 5 -11.73 17.34 6.24
CA GLY A 5 -11.59 15.97 6.71
C GLY A 5 -10.91 14.99 5.74
N THR A 6 -10.48 15.42 4.56
CA THR A 6 -9.67 14.58 3.67
C THR A 6 -8.89 15.47 2.70
N VAL A 7 -7.61 15.21 2.53
CA VAL A 7 -6.73 15.93 1.60
C VAL A 7 -6.47 15.08 0.36
N LEU A 8 -7.40 14.16 0.05
CA LEU A 8 -7.21 13.19 -1.02
C LEU A 8 -6.96 13.87 -2.37
N PRO A 9 -6.18 13.24 -3.26
CA PRO A 9 -5.99 13.75 -4.60
C PRO A 9 -7.32 13.99 -5.33
N SER A 10 -7.35 14.99 -6.21
CA SER A 10 -8.49 15.16 -7.10
C SER A 10 -8.63 13.94 -8.00
N VAL A 11 -9.82 13.34 -8.01
CA VAL A 11 -10.10 12.21 -8.88
C VAL A 11 -10.16 12.66 -10.33
N ALA A 12 -9.27 12.11 -11.14
CA ALA A 12 -9.29 12.25 -12.59
C ALA A 12 -9.83 10.96 -13.22
N ARG A 13 -10.16 11.02 -14.52
CA ARG A 13 -10.48 9.81 -15.27
C ARG A 13 -9.32 8.80 -15.19
N PRO A 14 -9.59 7.50 -15.28
CA PRO A 14 -8.54 6.49 -15.39
C PRO A 14 -7.60 6.80 -16.56
N PRO A 15 -6.29 6.62 -16.37
CA PRO A 15 -5.34 6.76 -17.47
C PRO A 15 -5.49 5.62 -18.46
N THR A 16 -5.33 5.94 -19.74
CA THR A 16 -5.06 4.94 -20.78
C THR A 16 -3.62 4.44 -20.69
N LEU A 17 -3.29 3.33 -21.34
CA LEU A 17 -1.93 2.76 -21.33
C LEU A 17 -0.88 3.74 -21.88
N ASP A 18 -1.25 4.59 -22.83
CA ASP A 18 -0.34 5.60 -23.42
C ASP A 18 -0.10 6.81 -22.50
N GLU A 19 -0.91 6.98 -21.45
CA GLU A 19 -0.81 8.06 -20.47
C GLU A 19 -0.05 7.64 -19.20
N LEU A 20 0.42 6.40 -19.14
CA LEU A 20 1.18 5.89 -18.01
C LEU A 20 2.61 6.45 -18.02
N ALA A 21 3.03 6.95 -16.86
CA ALA A 21 4.38 7.46 -16.62
C ALA A 21 5.23 6.47 -15.82
N ALA A 22 6.53 6.75 -15.72
CA ALA A 22 7.46 5.88 -15.00
C ALA A 22 7.10 5.72 -13.51
N HIS A 23 6.57 6.76 -12.87
CA HIS A 23 6.14 6.68 -11.46
C HIS A 23 4.93 5.77 -11.27
N ASP A 24 4.02 5.69 -12.25
CA ASP A 24 2.85 4.82 -12.18
C ASP A 24 3.26 3.35 -12.23
N LEU A 25 4.14 3.01 -13.18
CA LEU A 25 4.64 1.66 -13.33
C LEU A 25 5.49 1.24 -12.14
N GLU A 26 6.30 2.15 -11.61
CA GLU A 26 7.07 1.87 -10.41
C GLU A 26 6.15 1.56 -9.21
N ALA A 27 5.17 2.43 -8.95
CA ALA A 27 4.21 2.22 -7.87
C ALA A 27 3.44 0.88 -8.01
N VAL A 28 3.00 0.53 -9.22
CA VAL A 28 2.34 -0.75 -9.47
C VAL A 28 3.32 -1.93 -9.36
N ARG A 29 4.55 -1.79 -9.84
CA ARG A 29 5.60 -2.81 -9.72
C ARG A 29 5.84 -3.16 -8.24
N ILE A 30 6.03 -2.16 -7.40
CA ILE A 30 6.20 -2.32 -5.95
C ILE A 30 4.99 -3.04 -5.34
N LEU A 31 3.79 -2.61 -5.70
CA LEU A 31 2.55 -3.21 -5.22
C LEU A 31 2.43 -4.69 -5.62
N LEU A 32 2.81 -5.05 -6.85
CA LEU A 32 2.68 -6.41 -7.36
C LEU A 32 3.81 -7.35 -6.92
N GLN A 33 5.04 -6.84 -6.80
CA GLN A 33 6.24 -7.62 -6.43
C GLN A 33 6.46 -7.67 -4.91
N SER A 34 5.76 -6.85 -4.13
CA SER A 34 5.90 -6.81 -2.69
C SER A 34 7.29 -6.38 -2.20
N ASP A 35 7.95 -5.53 -3.00
CA ASP A 35 9.28 -5.01 -2.71
C ASP A 35 9.27 -4.02 -1.55
N SER A 36 10.34 -4.05 -0.77
CA SER A 36 10.55 -3.07 0.29
C SER A 36 10.99 -1.73 -0.28
N VAL A 37 10.33 -0.68 0.20
CA VAL A 37 10.60 0.70 -0.21
C VAL A 37 11.94 1.23 0.31
N ILE A 38 12.47 0.53 1.33
CA ILE A 38 13.79 0.75 1.89
C ILE A 38 14.90 0.27 0.94
N ASP A 39 14.61 -0.66 0.05
CA ASP A 39 15.60 -1.20 -0.89
C ASP A 39 15.66 -0.41 -2.20
N TRP A 40 14.80 0.60 -2.38
CA TRP A 40 14.78 1.42 -3.60
C TRP A 40 16.05 2.22 -3.83
N HIS A 41 16.44 2.34 -5.09
CA HIS A 41 17.59 3.15 -5.47
C HIS A 41 17.21 4.56 -5.90
N ARG A 42 15.98 4.76 -6.40
CA ARG A 42 15.54 6.02 -7.00
C ARG A 42 14.02 6.10 -7.07
N LEU A 43 13.48 7.30 -6.93
CA LEU A 43 12.07 7.58 -7.24
C LEU A 43 11.89 7.91 -8.74
N ALA A 44 10.65 8.00 -9.18
CA ALA A 44 10.34 8.22 -10.60
C ALA A 44 9.47 9.46 -10.86
N PHE A 45 9.47 10.43 -9.94
CA PHE A 45 8.74 11.69 -10.11
C PHE A 45 9.46 12.64 -11.08
N SER A 46 8.68 13.31 -11.93
CA SER A 46 9.15 14.26 -12.94
C SER A 46 8.84 15.71 -12.55
N GLU A 47 7.71 15.93 -11.89
CA GLU A 47 7.16 17.26 -11.58
C GLU A 47 6.52 17.32 -10.19
N HIS A 48 6.39 18.54 -9.66
CA HIS A 48 5.78 18.80 -8.37
C HIS A 48 4.33 18.30 -8.25
N ALA A 49 3.55 18.31 -9.33
CA ALA A 49 2.17 17.82 -9.30
C ALA A 49 2.08 16.31 -8.97
N GLU A 50 3.09 15.52 -9.36
CA GLU A 50 3.16 14.10 -9.00
C GLU A 50 3.55 13.92 -7.52
N VAL A 51 4.48 14.74 -7.04
CA VAL A 51 4.87 14.80 -5.62
C VAL A 51 3.69 15.19 -4.75
N ASP A 52 2.92 16.20 -5.16
CA ASP A 52 1.79 16.70 -4.38
C ASP A 52 0.67 15.68 -4.27
N ARG A 53 0.44 14.92 -5.34
CA ARG A 53 -0.48 13.78 -5.30
C ARG A 53 0.02 12.70 -4.34
N PHE A 54 1.31 12.40 -4.37
CA PHE A 54 1.91 11.46 -3.43
C PHE A 54 1.80 11.93 -1.97
N LEU A 55 2.07 13.21 -1.68
CA LEU A 55 1.89 13.79 -0.34
C LEU A 55 0.44 13.69 0.12
N ARG A 56 -0.53 13.99 -0.76
CA ARG A 56 -1.97 13.84 -0.48
C ARG A 56 -2.39 12.40 -0.19
N LEU A 57 -1.78 11.40 -0.84
CA LEU A 57 -2.00 9.99 -0.52
C LEU A 57 -1.48 9.61 0.88
N ASN A 58 -0.43 10.31 1.33
CA ASN A 58 0.12 10.21 2.68
C ASN A 58 -0.60 11.16 3.66
N GLU A 59 -1.74 11.75 3.27
CA GLU A 59 -2.57 12.67 4.06
C GLU A 59 -1.86 13.97 4.51
N PHE A 60 -0.85 14.42 3.77
CA PHE A 60 -0.30 15.78 3.83
C PHE A 60 -0.94 16.66 2.75
N ASP A 61 -1.42 17.84 3.14
CA ASP A 61 -1.87 18.90 2.24
C ASP A 61 -0.69 19.79 1.82
N PRO A 62 -0.26 19.73 0.54
CA PRO A 62 0.82 20.58 0.03
C PRO A 62 0.47 22.07 0.02
N ASP A 63 -0.81 22.41 0.17
CA ASP A 63 -1.29 23.80 0.18
C ASP A 63 -1.38 24.37 1.61
N SER A 64 -1.02 23.58 2.63
CA SER A 64 -1.06 23.99 4.05
C SER A 64 0.34 24.11 4.64
N ASP A 65 0.75 25.34 4.98
CA ASP A 65 2.04 25.64 5.62
C ASP A 65 2.26 24.82 6.90
N ASP A 66 1.22 24.64 7.73
CA ASP A 66 1.29 23.82 8.95
C ASP A 66 1.61 22.34 8.65
N GLU A 67 1.21 21.82 7.50
CA GLU A 67 1.47 20.42 7.13
C GLU A 67 2.82 20.25 6.47
N LEU A 68 3.26 21.26 5.71
CA LEU A 68 4.64 21.33 5.22
C LEU A 68 5.64 21.47 6.37
N ALA A 69 5.33 22.24 7.42
CA ALA A 69 6.14 22.31 8.63
C ALA A 69 6.28 20.94 9.32
N ARG A 70 5.19 20.16 9.41
CA ARG A 70 5.26 18.77 9.92
C ARG A 70 6.14 17.87 9.06
N LEU A 71 6.13 18.07 7.73
CA LEU A 71 7.00 17.32 6.83
C LEU A 71 8.48 17.69 7.07
N GLU A 72 8.77 18.96 7.34
CA GLU A 72 10.11 19.43 7.76
C GLU A 72 10.53 18.83 9.11
N ASP A 73 9.65 18.77 10.11
CA ASP A 73 9.96 18.16 11.42
C ASP A 73 10.38 16.68 11.28
N ILE A 74 9.71 15.96 10.37
CA ILE A 74 10.05 14.56 10.05
C ILE A 74 11.41 14.49 9.34
N ARG A 75 11.71 15.44 8.43
CA ARG A 75 13.02 15.53 7.77
C ARG A 75 14.13 15.82 8.78
N GLU A 76 13.94 16.80 9.68
CA GLU A 76 14.90 17.14 10.73
C GLU A 76 15.18 15.94 11.63
N SER A 77 14.12 15.26 12.11
CA SER A 77 14.24 14.04 12.91
C SER A 77 15.03 12.94 12.18
N SER A 78 14.85 12.84 10.86
CA SER A 78 15.54 11.85 10.03
C SER A 78 17.03 12.15 9.88
N VAL A 79 17.35 13.42 9.63
CA VAL A 79 18.74 13.91 9.53
C VAL A 79 19.44 13.73 10.87
N GLU A 80 18.81 14.15 11.98
CA GLU A 80 19.36 13.99 13.33
C GLU A 80 19.63 12.52 13.65
N TYR A 81 18.69 11.62 13.35
CA TYR A 81 18.87 10.18 13.55
C TYR A 81 20.06 9.64 12.75
N LEU A 82 20.16 9.96 11.46
CA LEU A 82 21.24 9.50 10.59
C LEU A 82 22.60 10.04 11.01
N THR A 83 22.69 11.32 11.40
CA THR A 83 23.92 11.94 11.88
C THR A 83 24.32 11.37 13.25
N ARG A 84 23.39 11.26 14.20
CA ARG A 84 23.67 10.80 15.57
C ARG A 84 23.96 9.30 15.66
N VAL A 85 23.23 8.46 14.93
CA VAL A 85 23.34 6.99 15.03
C VAL A 85 24.36 6.42 14.07
N PHE A 86 24.45 6.96 12.84
CA PHE A 86 25.35 6.45 11.80
C PHE A 86 26.54 7.35 11.52
N GLY A 87 26.65 8.51 12.17
CA GLY A 87 27.75 9.46 11.92
C GLY A 87 27.75 10.03 10.50
N MET A 88 26.60 10.04 9.83
CA MET A 88 26.51 10.50 8.44
C MET A 88 26.59 12.03 8.35
N ALA A 89 27.53 12.52 7.55
CA ALA A 89 27.61 13.92 7.16
C ALA A 89 26.67 14.18 5.97
N ILE A 90 25.42 14.51 6.27
CA ILE A 90 24.39 14.78 5.26
C ILE A 90 24.65 16.17 4.66
N PRO A 91 24.69 16.33 3.32
CA PRO A 91 24.86 17.64 2.68
C PRO A 91 23.75 18.63 3.07
N ASP A 92 24.07 19.91 3.22
CA ASP A 92 23.13 20.97 3.64
C ASP A 92 21.91 21.09 2.71
N ASP A 93 22.13 20.95 1.39
CA ASP A 93 21.09 20.81 0.35
C ASP A 93 20.03 19.74 0.66
N VAL A 94 20.39 18.69 1.40
CA VAL A 94 19.48 17.59 1.79
C VAL A 94 19.05 17.75 3.26
N ALA A 95 19.92 18.33 4.08
CA ALA A 95 19.73 18.49 5.51
C ALA A 95 18.89 19.71 5.90
N GLY A 96 18.59 20.65 5.00
CA GLY A 96 17.66 21.74 5.29
C GLY A 96 17.59 22.90 4.28
N ASP A 97 18.53 23.03 3.35
CA ASP A 97 18.56 24.19 2.44
C ASP A 97 17.48 24.14 1.35
N VAL A 98 16.94 22.95 1.06
CA VAL A 98 15.77 22.76 0.19
C VAL A 98 14.58 22.25 1.00
N ALA A 99 13.37 22.57 0.54
CA ALA A 99 12.17 22.06 1.16
C ALA A 99 12.13 20.52 1.11
N ALA A 100 11.62 19.88 2.16
CA ALA A 100 11.45 18.43 2.27
C ALA A 100 10.64 17.85 1.10
N ARG A 101 9.67 18.62 0.58
CA ARG A 101 8.92 18.31 -0.65
C ARG A 101 9.83 18.13 -1.86
N ASP A 102 10.85 18.97 -2.01
CA ASP A 102 11.78 18.94 -3.15
C ASP A 102 12.76 17.76 -3.08
N LEU A 103 12.95 17.15 -1.91
CA LEU A 103 13.74 15.92 -1.78
C LEU A 103 13.16 14.78 -2.63
N LEU A 104 11.85 14.71 -2.80
CA LEU A 104 11.18 13.69 -3.64
C LEU A 104 11.58 13.82 -5.12
N LEU A 105 11.72 15.06 -5.61
CA LEU A 105 12.23 15.33 -6.96
C LEU A 105 13.75 15.12 -7.04
N MET A 106 14.50 15.53 -6.02
CA MET A 106 15.95 15.31 -5.96
C MET A 106 16.29 13.82 -6.00
N ALA A 107 15.55 12.99 -5.26
CA ALA A 107 15.65 11.54 -5.26
C ALA A 107 15.21 10.89 -6.59
N SER A 108 14.46 11.62 -7.41
CA SER A 108 14.00 11.16 -8.73
C SER A 108 14.91 11.57 -9.89
N ARG A 109 15.82 12.53 -9.71
CA ARG A 109 16.71 13.05 -10.76
C ARG A 109 18.13 12.52 -10.58
N GLN A 110 18.88 12.34 -11.67
CA GLN A 110 20.31 12.05 -11.54
C GLN A 110 21.04 13.30 -11.05
N GLY A 111 21.85 13.17 -10.01
CA GLY A 111 22.59 14.28 -9.43
C GLY A 111 23.43 13.84 -8.23
N PRO A 112 24.38 14.68 -7.77
CA PRO A 112 25.32 14.34 -6.70
C PRO A 112 24.62 14.04 -5.36
N HIS A 113 23.48 14.67 -5.09
CA HIS A 113 22.72 14.52 -3.84
C HIS A 113 21.53 13.55 -3.93
N GLN A 114 21.32 12.90 -5.09
CA GLN A 114 20.19 11.99 -5.31
C GLN A 114 20.15 10.85 -4.27
N ARG A 115 21.30 10.20 -4.03
CA ARG A 115 21.39 9.10 -3.07
C ARG A 115 21.13 9.55 -1.63
N TRP A 116 21.63 10.75 -1.27
CA TRP A 116 21.39 11.35 0.03
C TRP A 116 19.91 11.65 0.25
N ALA A 117 19.23 12.22 -0.74
CA ALA A 117 17.79 12.44 -0.70
C ALA A 117 17.03 11.11 -0.52
N CYS A 118 17.40 10.05 -1.25
CA CYS A 118 16.81 8.72 -1.04
C CYS A 118 17.02 8.19 0.38
N VAL A 119 18.22 8.35 0.95
CA VAL A 119 18.52 7.88 2.32
C VAL A 119 17.66 8.63 3.33
N VAL A 120 17.57 9.95 3.25
CA VAL A 120 16.75 10.76 4.16
C VAL A 120 15.27 10.42 4.01
N LEU A 121 14.74 10.33 2.79
CA LEU A 121 13.33 9.99 2.54
C LEU A 121 12.94 8.61 3.08
N LYS A 122 13.83 7.62 3.02
CA LYS A 122 13.59 6.29 3.61
C LYS A 122 13.44 6.36 5.12
N VAL A 123 14.28 7.14 5.79
CA VAL A 123 14.17 7.35 7.24
C VAL A 123 12.92 8.16 7.58
N MET A 124 12.60 9.20 6.79
CA MET A 124 11.36 9.97 6.95
C MET A 124 10.13 9.08 6.88
N HIS A 125 10.07 8.18 5.89
CA HIS A 125 9.00 7.20 5.75
C HIS A 125 8.82 6.32 6.99
N ILE A 126 9.93 5.80 7.56
CA ILE A 126 9.90 4.96 8.76
C ILE A 126 9.49 5.76 10.00
N ILE A 127 10.06 6.94 10.22
CA ILE A 127 9.69 7.81 11.34
C ILE A 127 8.21 8.19 11.26
N HIS A 128 7.73 8.58 10.09
CA HIS A 128 6.32 8.91 9.86
C HIS A 128 5.41 7.71 10.19
N HIS A 129 5.77 6.51 9.76
CA HIS A 129 5.02 5.28 10.05
C HIS A 129 4.98 4.95 11.54
N ILE A 130 6.12 5.00 12.22
CA ILE A 130 6.23 4.75 13.67
C ILE A 130 5.36 5.74 14.44
N ASN A 131 5.44 7.03 14.10
CA ASN A 131 4.66 8.08 14.74
C ASN A 131 3.15 7.84 14.57
N GLY A 132 2.71 7.47 13.36
CA GLY A 132 1.31 7.17 13.10
C GLY A 132 0.80 5.92 13.81
N ARG A 133 1.63 4.88 13.93
CA ARG A 133 1.28 3.68 14.72
C ARG A 133 1.23 3.95 16.22
N ALA A 134 2.14 4.78 16.74
CA ALA A 134 2.15 5.18 18.13
C ALA A 134 0.92 6.04 18.50
N ALA A 135 0.43 6.85 17.57
CA ALA A 135 -0.76 7.68 17.80
C ALA A 135 -2.02 6.84 18.10
N LEU A 136 -2.17 5.64 17.52
CA LEU A 136 -3.28 4.72 17.85
C LEU A 136 -3.33 4.33 19.33
N THR A 137 -2.18 4.27 20.00
CA THR A 137 -2.12 3.94 21.44
C THR A 137 -2.40 5.13 22.34
N LYS A 138 -2.34 6.35 21.79
CA LYS A 138 -2.54 7.60 22.54
C LYS A 138 -3.99 8.11 22.45
N VAL A 139 -4.75 7.70 21.44
CA VAL A 139 -6.14 8.14 21.24
C VAL A 139 -7.15 7.17 21.86
N SER A 140 -8.18 7.73 22.50
CA SER A 140 -9.27 6.95 23.10
C SER A 140 -10.40 6.72 22.10
N VAL A 141 -10.14 5.91 21.07
CA VAL A 141 -11.11 5.59 20.00
C VAL A 141 -11.22 4.08 19.85
N SER A 142 -12.43 3.57 19.62
CA SER A 142 -12.62 2.14 19.40
C SER A 142 -12.15 1.70 18.01
N ASP A 143 -11.61 0.47 17.93
CA ASP A 143 -11.31 -0.22 16.68
C ASP A 143 -12.45 -0.11 15.65
N ASP A 144 -13.69 -0.36 16.07
CA ASP A 144 -14.86 -0.33 15.18
C ASP A 144 -15.12 1.04 14.57
N PHE A 145 -14.83 2.12 15.31
CA PHE A 145 -14.96 3.49 14.82
C PHE A 145 -13.86 3.79 13.80
N ILE A 146 -12.62 3.40 14.09
CA ILE A 146 -11.48 3.55 13.17
C ILE A 146 -11.76 2.81 11.86
N PHE A 147 -12.21 1.55 11.93
CA PHE A 147 -12.55 0.76 10.74
C PHE A 147 -13.68 1.38 9.94
N ARG A 148 -14.71 1.91 10.59
CA ARG A 148 -15.79 2.63 9.90
C ARG A 148 -15.26 3.84 9.12
N GLU A 149 -14.33 4.61 9.69
CA GLU A 149 -13.76 5.77 8.99
C GLU A 149 -12.89 5.37 7.80
N VAL A 150 -12.16 4.25 7.88
CA VAL A 150 -11.44 3.68 6.73
C VAL A 150 -12.41 3.19 5.65
N GLU A 151 -13.49 2.49 6.03
CA GLU A 151 -14.55 2.07 5.11
C GLU A 151 -15.13 3.27 4.36
N LEU A 152 -15.50 4.32 5.08
CA LEU A 152 -16.02 5.56 4.48
C LEU A 152 -15.01 6.23 3.56
N LYS A 153 -13.72 6.24 3.93
CA LYS A 153 -12.64 6.75 3.07
C LYS A 153 -12.57 5.97 1.76
N VAL A 154 -12.50 4.64 1.82
CA VAL A 154 -12.37 3.78 0.62
C VAL A 154 -13.63 3.87 -0.24
N LEU A 155 -14.83 3.79 0.36
CA LEU A 155 -16.12 3.92 -0.33
C LEU A 155 -16.20 5.21 -1.13
N ARG A 156 -15.90 6.35 -0.49
CA ARG A 156 -15.91 7.66 -1.13
C ARG A 156 -14.94 7.74 -2.31
N VAL A 157 -13.74 7.16 -2.18
CA VAL A 157 -12.79 7.14 -3.30
C VAL A 157 -13.33 6.26 -4.43
N VAL A 158 -13.77 5.05 -4.15
CA VAL A 158 -14.30 4.13 -5.17
C VAL A 158 -15.52 4.69 -5.89
N GLU A 159 -16.43 5.36 -5.19
CA GLU A 159 -17.57 6.07 -5.78
C GLU A 159 -17.11 7.20 -6.69
N ALA A 160 -16.14 8.01 -6.26
CA ALA A 160 -15.57 9.06 -7.09
C ALA A 160 -14.85 8.49 -8.33
N LEU A 161 -14.13 7.37 -8.20
CA LEU A 161 -13.50 6.66 -9.32
C LEU A 161 -14.55 6.19 -10.33
N ARG A 162 -15.64 5.56 -9.86
CA ARG A 162 -16.76 5.13 -10.72
C ARG A 162 -17.40 6.32 -11.44
N ALA A 163 -17.63 7.43 -10.72
CA ALA A 163 -18.17 8.66 -11.30
C ALA A 163 -17.23 9.26 -12.37
N ALA A 164 -15.92 9.09 -12.21
CA ALA A 164 -14.90 9.51 -13.17
C ALA A 164 -14.68 8.50 -14.32
N GLY A 165 -15.44 7.41 -14.38
CA GLY A 165 -15.38 6.42 -15.46
C GLY A 165 -14.43 5.25 -15.22
N ALA A 166 -14.00 4.99 -13.98
CA ALA A 166 -13.22 3.79 -13.66
C ALA A 166 -14.01 2.51 -13.93
N PRO A 167 -13.40 1.50 -14.58
CA PRO A 167 -14.06 0.25 -14.93
C PRO A 167 -14.15 -0.67 -13.71
N ILE A 168 -14.93 -0.27 -12.70
CA ILE A 168 -15.17 -1.03 -11.47
C ILE A 168 -16.57 -1.64 -11.54
N ALA A 169 -16.65 -2.88 -11.98
CA ALA A 169 -17.92 -3.59 -12.13
C ALA A 169 -18.54 -3.95 -10.78
N GLU A 170 -17.76 -4.52 -9.87
CA GLU A 170 -18.24 -4.90 -8.53
C GLU A 170 -17.26 -4.39 -7.49
N PHE A 171 -17.81 -4.01 -6.34
CA PHE A 171 -17.04 -3.55 -5.20
C PHE A 171 -17.70 -4.08 -3.94
N GLU A 172 -16.96 -4.87 -3.19
CA GLU A 172 -17.41 -5.46 -1.94
C GLU A 172 -16.38 -5.18 -0.86
N TRP A 173 -16.84 -5.09 0.37
CA TRP A 173 -15.96 -4.98 1.51
C TRP A 173 -16.48 -5.87 2.64
N SER A 174 -15.56 -6.35 3.45
CA SER A 174 -15.90 -7.22 4.57
C SER A 174 -14.98 -6.96 5.75
N ARG A 175 -15.53 -7.14 6.95
CA ARG A 175 -14.75 -7.26 8.18
C ARG A 175 -14.45 -8.74 8.43
N LYS A 176 -13.20 -9.11 8.69
CA LYS A 176 -12.87 -10.50 9.07
C LYS A 176 -13.50 -10.81 10.44
N PRO A 177 -14.43 -11.78 10.53
CA PRO A 177 -15.01 -12.15 11.81
C PRO A 177 -13.96 -12.72 12.77
N ARG A 178 -14.15 -12.51 14.07
CA ARG A 178 -13.24 -13.00 15.12
C ARG A 178 -12.95 -14.50 14.98
N ASP A 179 -13.96 -15.31 14.69
CA ASP A 179 -13.80 -16.76 14.54
C ASP A 179 -12.89 -17.12 13.37
N SER A 180 -12.94 -16.36 12.28
CA SER A 180 -12.02 -16.56 11.15
C SER A 180 -10.57 -16.18 11.50
N GLN A 181 -10.37 -15.20 12.37
CA GLN A 181 -9.04 -14.84 12.90
C GLN A 181 -8.49 -15.95 13.80
N ILE A 182 -9.33 -16.49 14.68
CA ILE A 182 -8.98 -17.64 15.54
C ILE A 182 -8.59 -18.84 14.66
N THR A 183 -9.41 -19.20 13.68
CA THR A 183 -9.11 -20.29 12.73
C THR A 183 -7.78 -20.05 12.00
N LYS A 184 -7.50 -18.82 11.53
CA LYS A 184 -6.23 -18.47 10.85
C LYS A 184 -5.02 -18.64 11.77
N LEU A 185 -5.10 -18.18 13.03
CA LEU A 185 -4.03 -18.33 14.03
C LEU A 185 -3.79 -19.79 14.41
N LEU A 186 -4.86 -20.58 14.51
CA LEU A 186 -4.78 -22.01 14.76
C LEU A 186 -4.25 -22.79 13.55
N ALA A 187 -4.44 -22.28 12.33
CA ALA A 187 -3.98 -22.92 11.10
C ALA A 187 -2.50 -22.63 10.79
N LYS A 188 -1.98 -21.43 11.06
CA LYS A 188 -0.57 -21.02 10.77
C LYS A 188 0.40 -21.31 11.91
N ARG A 189 1.66 -21.66 11.61
CA ARG A 189 2.71 -21.92 12.63
C ARG A 189 3.07 -20.66 13.45
N SER A 190 2.97 -19.48 12.83
CA SER A 190 3.12 -18.19 13.54
C SER A 190 1.83 -17.90 14.31
N THR A 191 1.90 -17.98 15.64
CA THR A 191 0.79 -17.71 16.58
C THR A 191 0.76 -16.27 17.06
N LEU A 192 1.52 -15.36 16.43
CA LEU A 192 1.57 -13.95 16.84
C LEU A 192 0.22 -13.26 16.61
N ALA A 193 -0.41 -12.85 17.71
CA ALA A 193 -1.63 -12.05 17.75
C ALA A 193 -1.45 -10.62 17.19
N ALA A 194 -0.24 -10.24 16.75
CA ALA A 194 0.03 -8.97 16.07
C ALA A 194 -0.81 -8.79 14.78
N SER A 195 -1.44 -9.85 14.27
CA SER A 195 -2.33 -9.88 13.11
C SER A 195 -3.77 -9.41 13.36
N ILE A 196 -4.10 -8.92 14.58
CA ILE A 196 -5.46 -8.45 14.93
C ILE A 196 -5.94 -7.27 14.07
N TYR A 197 -5.04 -6.54 13.41
CA TYR A 197 -5.38 -5.37 12.59
C TYR A 197 -5.69 -5.69 11.11
N ASP A 198 -5.52 -6.95 10.67
CA ASP A 198 -5.92 -7.42 9.34
C ASP A 198 -7.45 -7.70 9.31
N LYS A 199 -8.25 -6.67 9.61
CA LYS A 199 -9.72 -6.79 9.75
C LYS A 199 -10.49 -6.31 8.53
N LEU A 200 -9.93 -5.40 7.72
CA LEU A 200 -10.63 -4.85 6.55
C LEU A 200 -10.13 -5.48 5.26
N ARG A 201 -11.08 -5.93 4.44
CA ARG A 201 -10.81 -6.42 3.09
C ARG A 201 -11.74 -5.73 2.09
N PHE A 202 -11.15 -5.24 1.02
CA PHE A 202 -11.85 -4.65 -0.12
C PHE A 202 -11.61 -5.49 -1.37
N ARG A 203 -12.69 -5.94 -2.01
CA ARG A 203 -12.66 -6.69 -3.27
C ARG A 203 -13.19 -5.80 -4.38
N ILE A 204 -12.41 -5.66 -5.44
CA ILE A 204 -12.70 -4.87 -6.62
C ILE A 204 -12.70 -5.84 -7.81
N ILE A 205 -13.80 -5.90 -8.55
CA ILE A 205 -13.88 -6.66 -9.81
C ILE A 205 -13.98 -5.70 -10.98
N VAL A 206 -13.10 -5.87 -11.95
CA VAL A 206 -13.12 -5.10 -13.21
C VAL A 206 -13.79 -5.90 -14.33
N PRO A 207 -14.39 -5.25 -15.35
CA PRO A 207 -15.05 -5.93 -16.45
C PRO A 207 -14.15 -6.92 -17.20
N THR A 208 -12.94 -6.52 -17.56
CA THR A 208 -12.02 -7.31 -18.38
C THR A 208 -10.61 -7.34 -17.82
N HIS A 209 -9.80 -8.29 -18.29
CA HIS A 209 -8.40 -8.39 -17.88
C HIS A 209 -7.59 -7.13 -18.25
N GLU A 210 -7.92 -6.46 -19.35
CA GLU A 210 -7.23 -5.24 -19.80
C GLU A 210 -7.46 -4.05 -18.85
N ASP A 211 -8.53 -4.09 -18.06
CA ASP A 211 -8.87 -3.06 -17.08
C ASP A 211 -8.04 -3.16 -15.79
N LEU A 212 -7.31 -4.26 -15.56
CA LEU A 212 -6.57 -4.51 -14.32
C LEU A 212 -5.46 -3.48 -14.10
N LEU A 213 -4.56 -3.30 -15.06
CA LEU A 213 -3.43 -2.37 -14.92
C LEU A 213 -3.90 -0.91 -14.79
N PRO A 214 -4.80 -0.37 -15.64
CA PRO A 214 -5.35 0.97 -15.47
C PRO A 214 -6.02 1.17 -14.10
N THR A 215 -6.72 0.15 -13.59
CA THR A 215 -7.34 0.21 -12.27
C THR A 215 -6.30 0.22 -11.15
N LEU A 216 -5.26 -0.61 -11.22
CA LEU A 216 -4.15 -0.58 -10.25
C LEU A 216 -3.48 0.79 -10.20
N VAL A 217 -3.15 1.37 -11.37
CA VAL A 217 -2.59 2.72 -11.45
C VAL A 217 -3.54 3.76 -10.86
N THR A 218 -4.83 3.64 -11.14
CA THR A 218 -5.84 4.57 -10.61
C THR A 218 -5.90 4.49 -9.08
N LEU A 219 -5.84 3.27 -8.52
CA LEU A 219 -5.83 3.08 -7.06
C LEU A 219 -4.53 3.62 -6.43
N THR A 220 -3.36 3.43 -7.04
CA THR A 220 -2.10 4.00 -6.53
C THR A 220 -2.01 5.52 -6.70
N ARG A 221 -2.80 6.12 -7.59
CA ARG A 221 -2.92 7.58 -7.73
C ARG A 221 -3.91 8.22 -6.75
N GLN A 222 -4.88 7.46 -6.23
CA GLN A 222 -6.08 8.02 -5.58
C GLN A 222 -6.35 7.49 -4.16
N LEU A 223 -5.81 6.33 -3.81
CA LEU A 223 -6.12 5.67 -2.53
C LEU A 223 -4.91 5.07 -1.82
N ILE A 224 -4.02 4.41 -2.58
CA ILE A 224 -2.99 3.54 -2.01
C ILE A 224 -1.64 4.23 -2.11
N PRO A 225 -1.08 4.72 -0.99
CA PRO A 225 0.31 5.14 -0.96
C PRO A 225 1.20 3.91 -1.14
N PHE A 226 1.88 3.80 -2.27
CA PHE A 226 2.73 2.65 -2.61
C PHE A 226 3.86 2.42 -1.59
N ASN A 227 4.29 3.47 -0.90
CA ASN A 227 5.27 3.40 0.18
C ASN A 227 4.77 2.68 1.43
N TYR A 228 3.47 2.45 1.57
CA TYR A 228 2.86 1.71 2.69
C TYR A 228 2.22 0.39 2.28
N VAL A 229 2.50 -0.10 1.06
CA VAL A 229 2.23 -1.50 0.74
C VAL A 229 3.17 -2.37 1.57
N VAL A 230 2.62 -3.37 2.26
CA VAL A 230 3.38 -4.23 3.17
C VAL A 230 4.24 -5.20 2.37
N PRO A 231 5.57 -5.14 2.50
CA PRO A 231 6.46 -6.04 1.77
C PRO A 231 6.21 -7.51 2.16
N GLY A 232 6.20 -8.38 1.16
CA GLY A 232 5.92 -9.81 1.35
C GLY A 232 4.46 -10.16 1.70
N GLU A 233 3.50 -9.24 1.54
CA GLU A 233 2.06 -9.50 1.72
C GLU A 233 1.25 -9.24 0.43
N SER A 234 1.93 -9.28 -0.73
CA SER A 234 1.32 -9.17 -2.06
C SER A 234 1.48 -10.44 -2.86
N VAL A 235 0.40 -10.85 -3.53
CA VAL A 235 0.29 -12.01 -4.40
C VAL A 235 -0.25 -11.52 -5.73
N ASN A 236 0.53 -11.71 -6.79
CA ASN A 236 0.13 -11.36 -8.13
C ASN A 236 0.09 -12.61 -9.01
N GLN A 237 -1.08 -12.94 -9.53
CA GLN A 237 -1.29 -14.10 -10.41
C GLN A 237 -2.01 -13.72 -11.72
N LEU A 238 -2.21 -12.42 -11.97
CA LEU A 238 -2.98 -11.93 -13.12
C LEU A 238 -2.20 -10.95 -13.98
N VAL A 239 -1.41 -10.04 -13.40
CA VAL A 239 -0.81 -8.93 -14.15
C VAL A 239 0.67 -9.19 -14.39
N ASP A 240 1.05 -9.37 -15.65
CA ASP A 240 2.45 -9.40 -16.06
C ASP A 240 2.80 -8.04 -16.69
N LEU A 241 3.55 -7.21 -15.96
CA LEU A 241 3.86 -5.85 -16.40
C LEU A 241 4.66 -5.81 -17.71
N ASP A 242 5.46 -6.84 -18.00
CA ASP A 242 6.24 -6.92 -19.22
C ASP A 242 5.34 -7.19 -20.41
N ARG A 243 4.41 -8.13 -20.24
CA ARG A 243 3.39 -8.43 -21.24
C ARG A 243 2.43 -7.26 -21.44
N GLU A 244 2.05 -6.56 -20.38
CA GLU A 244 1.22 -5.35 -20.49
C GLU A 244 1.97 -4.25 -21.24
N ALA A 245 3.28 -4.09 -21.00
CA ALA A 245 4.09 -3.10 -21.69
C ALA A 245 4.04 -3.30 -23.21
N GLU A 246 4.03 -4.55 -23.71
CA GLU A 246 3.98 -4.85 -25.14
C GLU A 246 2.74 -4.32 -25.88
N ARG A 247 1.66 -4.03 -25.16
CA ARG A 247 0.40 -3.54 -25.74
C ARG A 247 0.46 -2.09 -26.23
N SER A 248 1.47 -1.32 -25.81
CA SER A 248 1.66 0.07 -26.23
C SER A 248 3.13 0.38 -26.52
N THR A 249 3.40 1.08 -27.62
CA THR A 249 4.77 1.56 -27.92
C THR A 249 5.27 2.51 -26.85
N ARG A 250 4.42 3.42 -26.39
CA ARG A 250 4.76 4.36 -25.32
C ARG A 250 5.07 3.63 -24.02
N LEU A 251 4.24 2.65 -23.67
CA LEU A 251 4.42 1.87 -22.44
C LEU A 251 5.70 1.04 -22.46
N ARG A 252 6.06 0.44 -23.61
CA ARG A 252 7.36 -0.22 -23.80
C ARG A 252 8.55 0.72 -23.55
N GLU A 253 8.48 1.97 -24.03
CA GLU A 253 9.54 2.95 -23.81
C GLU A 253 9.68 3.32 -22.33
N VAL A 254 8.56 3.57 -21.66
CA VAL A 254 8.54 3.87 -20.22
C VAL A 254 9.09 2.71 -19.41
N MET A 255 8.68 1.48 -19.73
CA MET A 255 9.18 0.27 -19.07
C MET A 255 10.69 0.08 -19.28
N ARG A 256 11.20 0.30 -20.51
CA ARG A 256 12.64 0.25 -20.78
C ARG A 256 13.42 1.27 -19.98
N ASP A 257 12.93 2.50 -19.87
CA ASP A 257 13.55 3.52 -19.04
C ASP A 257 13.54 3.13 -17.57
N LEU A 258 12.43 2.58 -17.07
CA LEU A 258 12.31 2.12 -15.68
C LEU A 258 13.33 1.01 -15.36
N ARG A 259 13.47 0.03 -16.25
CA ARG A 259 14.48 -1.04 -16.11
C ARG A 259 15.90 -0.51 -16.10
N ARG A 260 16.20 0.45 -16.99
CA ARG A 260 17.49 1.15 -17.01
C ARG A 260 17.78 1.85 -15.68
N ARG A 261 16.76 2.39 -15.00
CA ARG A 261 16.90 2.99 -13.67
C ARG A 261 17.17 1.95 -12.57
N HIS A 262 16.75 0.70 -12.75
CA HIS A 262 16.80 -0.37 -11.75
C HIS A 262 18.08 -1.23 -11.77
N ASN A 263 18.96 -1.12 -12.77
CA ASN A 263 20.20 -1.92 -12.88
C ASN A 263 20.01 -3.42 -12.51
N GLU A 264 19.22 -4.14 -13.30
CA GLU A 264 19.18 -5.62 -13.55
C GLU A 264 19.37 -6.65 -12.40
N SER A 265 19.48 -6.29 -11.13
CA SER A 265 19.82 -7.25 -10.04
C SER A 265 18.67 -7.62 -9.10
N GLN A 266 17.44 -7.18 -9.38
CA GLN A 266 16.26 -7.73 -8.71
C GLN A 266 15.74 -8.90 -9.54
N ALA A 267 16.24 -10.10 -9.24
CA ALA A 267 15.56 -11.32 -9.62
C ALA A 267 14.17 -11.30 -8.97
N ASP A 268 13.12 -11.55 -9.75
CA ASP A 268 11.76 -11.71 -9.24
C ASP A 268 11.77 -12.75 -8.12
N ALA A 269 11.66 -12.28 -6.87
CA ALA A 269 11.40 -13.19 -5.76
C ALA A 269 9.95 -13.66 -5.91
N PRO A 270 9.67 -14.97 -5.98
CA PRO A 270 8.30 -15.44 -6.01
C PRO A 270 7.59 -14.97 -4.74
N GLY A 271 6.50 -14.23 -4.92
CA GLY A 271 5.66 -13.76 -3.82
C GLY A 271 5.15 -14.92 -2.94
N PRO A 272 4.59 -14.63 -1.75
CA PRO A 272 4.15 -15.63 -0.80
C PRO A 272 3.08 -16.54 -1.42
N TYR A 273 3.37 -17.83 -1.53
CA TYR A 273 2.37 -18.80 -1.97
C TYR A 273 1.41 -19.11 -0.81
N ASN A 274 0.10 -18.88 -1.02
CA ASN A 274 -0.92 -19.27 -0.06
C ASN A 274 -1.26 -20.77 -0.23
N GLU A 275 -0.72 -21.61 0.66
CA GLU A 275 -0.87 -23.08 0.62
C GLU A 275 -2.32 -23.59 0.64
N PHE A 276 -3.28 -22.78 1.10
CA PHE A 276 -4.69 -23.16 1.21
C PHE A 276 -5.53 -22.80 -0.02
N SER A 277 -5.02 -21.95 -0.91
CA SER A 277 -5.69 -21.59 -2.16
C SER A 277 -5.66 -22.76 -3.15
N GLY A 278 -6.75 -22.96 -3.90
CA GLY A 278 -6.78 -23.96 -4.97
C GLY A 278 -5.73 -23.66 -6.04
N ARG A 279 -5.19 -24.68 -6.72
CA ARG A 279 -4.14 -24.50 -7.75
C ARG A 279 -4.55 -23.60 -8.91
N GLU A 280 -5.85 -23.48 -9.16
CA GLU A 280 -6.44 -22.68 -10.24
C GLU A 280 -6.95 -21.31 -9.77
N TYR A 281 -6.93 -21.04 -8.46
CA TYR A 281 -7.32 -19.73 -7.94
C TYR A 281 -6.33 -18.67 -8.43
N ARG A 282 -6.84 -17.55 -8.97
CA ARG A 282 -6.04 -16.44 -9.49
C ARG A 282 -6.55 -15.11 -8.97
N ILE A 283 -5.67 -14.28 -8.43
CA ILE A 283 -6.02 -12.94 -7.95
C ILE A 283 -4.80 -12.02 -7.94
N VAL A 284 -5.03 -10.71 -7.93
CA VAL A 284 -4.08 -9.74 -7.37
C VAL A 284 -4.54 -9.41 -5.96
N ASN A 285 -3.73 -9.75 -4.96
CA ASN A 285 -3.99 -9.46 -3.57
C ASN A 285 -2.81 -8.69 -3.00
N PHE A 286 -3.04 -7.63 -2.23
CA PHE A 286 -1.97 -6.96 -1.49
C PHE A 286 -2.52 -6.35 -0.21
N VAL A 287 -1.63 -6.12 0.75
CA VAL A 287 -1.95 -5.47 2.02
C VAL A 287 -1.25 -4.13 2.05
N ALA A 288 -1.97 -3.08 2.45
CA ALA A 288 -1.40 -1.75 2.63
C ALA A 288 -1.86 -1.13 3.96
N ASP A 289 -0.97 -0.39 4.60
CA ASP A 289 -1.28 0.46 5.74
C ASP A 289 -1.87 1.78 5.21
N LEU A 290 -3.19 1.92 5.26
CA LEU A 290 -3.84 3.15 4.80
C LEU A 290 -3.71 4.26 5.86
N PRO A 291 -3.17 5.43 5.50
CA PRO A 291 -3.17 6.57 6.40
C PRO A 291 -4.59 7.09 6.58
N LEU A 292 -4.93 7.50 7.79
CA LEU A 292 -6.20 8.14 8.15
C LEU A 292 -5.89 9.33 9.04
N ARG A 293 -6.37 10.53 8.66
CA ARG A 293 -6.13 11.72 9.47
C ARG A 293 -6.78 11.60 10.84
N LEU A 294 -6.03 11.99 11.86
CA LEU A 294 -6.46 11.89 13.26
C LEU A 294 -7.66 12.79 13.56
N GLU A 295 -7.81 13.91 12.85
CA GLU A 295 -8.99 14.80 12.93
C GLU A 295 -10.32 14.12 12.55
N ARG A 296 -10.28 12.97 11.88
CA ARG A 296 -11.49 12.15 11.62
C ARG A 296 -11.87 11.28 12.80
N LEU A 297 -10.93 11.03 13.71
CA LEU A 297 -11.06 10.08 14.80
C LEU A 297 -11.37 10.76 16.12
N ILE A 298 -10.77 11.94 16.35
CA ILE A 298 -10.93 12.69 17.60
C ILE A 298 -11.27 14.16 17.34
N PRO A 299 -11.97 14.82 18.27
CA PRO A 299 -12.24 16.25 18.19
C PRO A 299 -10.96 17.09 18.11
N ARG A 300 -11.03 18.24 17.42
CA ARG A 300 -9.87 19.14 17.23
C ARG A 300 -9.20 19.60 18.53
N HIS A 301 -9.95 19.73 19.62
CA HIS A 301 -9.39 20.17 20.91
C HIS A 301 -8.58 19.08 21.62
N GLU A 302 -8.68 17.82 21.18
CA GLU A 302 -7.87 16.70 21.66
C GLU A 302 -6.62 16.48 20.79
N LEU A 303 -6.48 17.20 19.67
CA LEU A 303 -5.29 17.18 18.83
C LEU A 303 -4.19 18.03 19.49
N THR A 304 -3.22 17.36 20.12
CA THR A 304 -2.03 18.00 20.66
C THR A 304 -0.88 17.98 19.65
N PRO A 305 0.07 18.94 19.71
CA PRO A 305 1.20 18.99 18.78
C PRO A 305 2.11 17.75 18.78
N ASP A 306 2.12 16.96 19.86
CA ASP A 306 2.92 15.73 19.98
C ASP A 306 2.24 14.49 19.37
N LEU A 307 1.00 14.61 18.91
CA LEU A 307 0.30 13.56 18.20
C LEU A 307 0.65 13.60 16.71
N SER A 308 0.85 12.42 16.12
CA SER A 308 0.88 12.30 14.67
C SER A 308 -0.44 12.79 14.08
N HIS A 309 -0.37 13.53 12.96
CA HIS A 309 -1.57 13.97 12.24
C HIS A 309 -2.33 12.83 11.55
N VAL A 310 -1.72 11.64 11.45
CA VAL A 310 -2.29 10.43 10.86
C VAL A 310 -2.11 9.22 11.76
N VAL A 311 -2.99 8.23 11.56
CA VAL A 311 -2.80 6.84 11.99
C VAL A 311 -2.78 5.92 10.77
N PHE A 312 -2.22 4.72 10.92
CA PHE A 312 -2.14 3.73 9.85
C PHE A 312 -3.03 2.53 10.17
N VAL A 313 -3.86 2.12 9.21
CA VAL A 313 -4.77 0.98 9.37
C VAL A 313 -4.54 -0.04 8.27
N LEU A 314 -4.15 -1.24 8.70
CA LEU A 314 -3.86 -2.36 7.82
C LEU A 314 -5.12 -2.79 7.06
N THR A 315 -5.01 -2.83 5.74
CA THR A 315 -6.13 -3.09 4.84
C THR A 315 -5.71 -4.04 3.73
N GLU A 316 -6.51 -5.09 3.49
CA GLU A 316 -6.32 -6.02 2.37
C GLU A 316 -7.13 -5.57 1.16
N PHE A 317 -6.49 -5.58 -0.01
CA PHE A 317 -7.13 -5.30 -1.29
C PHE A 317 -7.01 -6.50 -2.21
N GLN A 318 -8.12 -6.78 -2.89
CA GLN A 318 -8.27 -7.88 -3.82
C GLN A 318 -8.80 -7.35 -5.15
N LEU A 319 -8.13 -7.70 -6.24
CA LEU A 319 -8.48 -7.27 -7.59
C LEU A 319 -8.46 -8.48 -8.54
N ALA A 320 -9.52 -8.60 -9.34
CA ALA A 320 -9.63 -9.58 -10.42
C ALA A 320 -10.56 -9.06 -11.53
N ASP A 321 -10.44 -9.61 -12.74
CA ASP A 321 -11.45 -9.42 -13.77
C ASP A 321 -12.67 -10.34 -13.56
N LYS A 322 -13.81 -10.04 -14.21
CA LYS A 322 -15.04 -10.82 -14.08
C LYS A 322 -14.88 -12.29 -14.45
N THR A 323 -14.15 -12.60 -15.51
CA THR A 323 -13.97 -13.98 -15.96
C THR A 323 -13.21 -14.78 -14.90
N THR A 324 -12.13 -14.22 -14.39
CA THR A 324 -11.36 -14.81 -13.29
C THR A 324 -12.20 -14.94 -12.02
N ALA A 325 -12.98 -13.91 -11.65
CA ALA A 325 -13.83 -13.94 -10.46
C ALA A 325 -14.86 -15.07 -10.49
N LEU A 326 -15.53 -15.26 -11.62
CA LEU A 326 -16.49 -16.35 -11.83
C LEU A 326 -15.82 -17.73 -11.78
N GLN A 327 -14.60 -17.87 -12.30
CA GLN A 327 -13.83 -19.11 -12.23
C GLN A 327 -13.41 -19.44 -10.80
N ASN A 328 -12.98 -18.43 -10.03
CA ASN A 328 -12.61 -18.60 -8.62
C ASN A 328 -13.78 -19.08 -7.75
N GLU A 329 -15.02 -18.85 -8.17
CA GLU A 329 -16.23 -19.24 -7.43
C GLU A 329 -16.71 -20.67 -7.79
N GLN A 330 -16.07 -21.33 -8.76
CA GLN A 330 -16.42 -22.69 -9.20
C GLN A 330 -15.53 -23.76 -8.57
N GLY A 331 -16.12 -24.90 -8.21
CA GLY A 331 -15.41 -26.12 -7.82
C GLY A 331 -14.50 -25.99 -6.59
N ASP A 332 -13.29 -26.56 -6.66
CA ASP A 332 -12.30 -26.64 -5.57
C ASP A 332 -11.67 -25.29 -5.18
N CYS A 333 -11.87 -24.26 -6.01
CA CYS A 333 -11.43 -22.88 -5.78
C CYS A 333 -12.41 -22.07 -4.93
N SER A 334 -13.62 -22.59 -4.71
CA SER A 334 -14.68 -21.91 -3.96
C SER A 334 -14.29 -21.58 -2.51
N HIS A 335 -14.93 -20.53 -1.98
CA HIS A 335 -14.72 -20.08 -0.60
C HIS A 335 -15.05 -21.16 0.45
N ASP A 336 -16.05 -21.99 0.17
CA ASP A 336 -16.46 -23.07 1.07
C ASP A 336 -15.41 -24.19 1.11
N ALA A 337 -14.87 -24.59 -0.05
CA ALA A 337 -13.77 -25.54 -0.13
C ALA A 337 -12.50 -25.01 0.58
N TYR A 338 -12.22 -23.71 0.46
CA TYR A 338 -11.14 -23.05 1.19
C TYR A 338 -11.32 -23.12 2.72
N LYS A 339 -12.52 -22.79 3.23
CA LYS A 339 -12.83 -22.88 4.67
C LYS A 339 -12.74 -24.32 5.18
N LEU A 340 -13.20 -25.29 4.39
CA LEU A 340 -13.10 -26.71 4.76
C LEU A 340 -11.64 -27.14 4.95
N ARG A 341 -10.75 -26.79 4.00
CA ARG A 341 -9.30 -27.05 4.11
C ARG A 341 -8.68 -26.42 5.36
N GLN A 342 -9.08 -25.19 5.70
CA GLN A 342 -8.62 -24.54 6.94
C GLN A 342 -9.11 -25.26 8.19
N HIS A 343 -10.39 -25.64 8.25
CA HIS A 343 -10.96 -26.35 9.40
C HIS A 343 -10.31 -27.72 9.61
N ASP A 344 -10.05 -28.45 8.53
CA ASP A 344 -9.37 -29.75 8.60
C ASP A 344 -7.93 -29.60 9.10
N ARG A 345 -7.21 -28.56 8.64
CA ARG A 345 -5.87 -28.23 9.16
C ARG A 345 -5.91 -27.88 10.65
N VAL A 346 -6.88 -27.08 11.09
CA VAL A 346 -7.05 -26.72 12.50
C VAL A 346 -7.36 -27.94 13.35
N ARG A 347 -8.28 -28.82 12.90
CA ARG A 347 -8.59 -30.09 13.59
C ARG A 347 -7.34 -30.96 13.73
N ALA A 348 -6.59 -31.16 12.65
CA ALA A 348 -5.35 -31.94 12.68
C ALA A 348 -4.31 -31.36 13.66
N ARG A 349 -4.24 -30.04 13.80
CA ARG A 349 -3.32 -29.40 14.77
C ARG A 349 -3.80 -29.47 16.22
N LEU A 350 -5.10 -29.31 16.46
CA LEU A 350 -5.67 -29.31 17.81
C LEU A 350 -5.74 -30.71 18.44
N PHE A 351 -6.03 -31.73 17.63
CA PHE A 351 -6.16 -33.13 18.10
C PHE A 351 -4.88 -33.95 17.91
N ARG A 352 -3.73 -33.29 17.73
CA ARG A 352 -2.42 -33.94 17.52
C ARG A 352 -2.00 -34.71 18.78
N GLY A 353 -1.63 -35.98 18.63
CA GLY A 353 -0.97 -36.81 19.65
C GLY A 353 0.54 -36.59 19.71
N GLU A 354 1.21 -37.15 20.74
CA GLU A 354 2.67 -36.99 20.92
C GLU A 354 3.49 -37.58 19.75
N ASP A 355 3.00 -38.65 19.13
CA ASP A 355 3.69 -39.38 18.05
C ASP A 355 3.35 -38.89 16.62
N ASP A 356 2.45 -37.92 16.48
CA ASP A 356 2.01 -37.47 15.16
C ASP A 356 3.09 -36.59 14.50
N PRO A 357 3.44 -36.82 13.22
CA PRO A 357 4.41 -35.99 12.51
C PRO A 357 3.91 -34.55 12.41
N LEU A 358 4.83 -33.59 12.52
CA LEU A 358 4.50 -32.17 12.35
C LEU A 358 3.95 -31.94 10.94
N PRO A 359 2.79 -31.27 10.79
CA PRO A 359 2.25 -30.96 9.46
C PRO A 359 3.25 -30.11 8.67
N PRO A 360 3.39 -30.29 7.34
CA PRO A 360 4.21 -29.42 6.49
C PRO A 360 3.72 -27.98 6.66
N GLY A 361 4.69 -27.06 6.80
CA GLY A 361 4.47 -25.68 7.25
C GLY A 361 4.38 -24.66 6.13
#